data_AF-A0A3S4GHV1-F1
#
_entry.id   AF-A0A3S4GHV1-F1
#
_cell.length_a   1.000
_cell.length_b   1.000
_cell.length_c   1.000
_cell.angle_alpha   90.00
_cell.angle_beta   90.00
_cell.angle_gamma   90.00
#
_symmetry.space_group_name_H-M   'P 1'
#
loop_
_entity.id
_entity.type
_entity.pdbx_description
1 polymer ?
#
loop_
_entity_poly.entity_id
_entity_poly.type
_entity_poly.pdbx_seq_one_letter_code
_entity_poly.pdbx_strand_id
1 'polypeptide(L)'
;MLNIDIGGGTSNYALFDAGKVSGTACLNVGGRLLETDAQGRVVYAHQPGQMIIDEVFGSGTDARALAAAQLGQVARRMADLIVEVITGALSPLAQSLMQTGLLPADITPEVITLSGGVGECYRHQPADPFCFSDIGPLLATALHEHPRLREMNVQFPAQTVRATVIGAGPIRSRFPAVLSGWKTSNCRCATCRWRSRRMTPIW
;
A
#
# COMPACT_ATOMS: atom_id res chain seq x y z
N MET A 1 8.30 -10.76 11.65
CA MET A 1 7.26 -9.70 11.57
C MET A 1 7.15 -9.25 10.12
N LEU A 2 5.93 -9.01 9.61
CA LEU A 2 5.67 -8.43 8.29
C LEU A 2 4.94 -7.10 8.45
N ASN A 3 5.55 -6.01 7.98
CA ASN A 3 4.87 -4.73 7.87
C ASN A 3 4.33 -4.53 6.45
N ILE A 4 3.07 -4.11 6.33
CA ILE A 4 2.40 -3.82 5.06
C ILE A 4 1.91 -2.37 5.08
N ASP A 5 2.56 -1.51 4.30
CA ASP A 5 2.16 -0.11 4.12
C ASP A 5 1.22 0.04 2.92
N ILE A 6 -0.07 0.24 3.20
CA ILE A 6 -1.13 0.29 2.19
C ILE A 6 -1.51 1.75 1.93
N GLY A 7 -0.95 2.28 0.85
CA GLY A 7 -1.17 3.65 0.40
C GLY A 7 -2.33 3.76 -0.61
N GLY A 8 -2.31 4.86 -1.37
CA GLY A 8 -3.30 5.09 -2.43
C GLY A 8 -3.08 4.23 -3.67
N GLY A 9 -1.83 4.05 -4.12
CA GLY A 9 -1.55 3.29 -5.35
C GLY A 9 -1.04 1.87 -5.09
N THR A 10 -0.29 1.68 -4.00
CA THR A 10 0.45 0.44 -3.77
C THR A 10 0.37 -0.03 -2.32
N SER A 11 0.70 -1.30 -2.14
CA SER A 11 0.93 -1.96 -0.86
C SER A 11 2.39 -2.42 -0.80
N ASN A 12 3.16 -1.86 0.14
CA ASN A 12 4.58 -2.17 0.30
C ASN A 12 4.80 -3.10 1.49
N TYR A 13 5.47 -4.22 1.27
CA TYR A 13 5.73 -5.27 2.25
C TYR A 13 7.19 -5.20 2.69
N ALA A 14 7.43 -5.29 3.99
CA ALA A 14 8.75 -5.44 4.58
C ALA A 14 8.72 -6.58 5.60
N LEU A 15 9.39 -7.68 5.26
CA LEU A 15 9.54 -8.85 6.09
C LEU A 15 10.81 -8.74 6.93
N PHE A 16 10.65 -8.90 8.23
CA PHE A 16 11.72 -8.87 9.21
C PHE A 16 11.85 -10.21 9.92
N ASP A 17 13.08 -10.72 9.98
CA ASP A 17 13.49 -11.87 10.78
C ASP A 17 14.64 -11.46 11.71
N ALA A 18 14.52 -11.78 12.99
CA ALA A 18 15.49 -11.42 14.04
C ALA A 18 15.99 -9.95 13.98
N GLY A 19 15.08 -9.01 13.69
CA GLY A 19 15.38 -7.57 13.62
C GLY A 19 16.10 -7.10 12.34
N LYS A 20 16.28 -7.98 11.35
CA LYS A 20 16.87 -7.65 10.04
C LYS A 20 15.81 -7.76 8.95
N VAL A 21 15.95 -6.98 7.89
CA VAL A 21 15.09 -7.11 6.71
C VAL A 21 15.49 -8.37 5.96
N SER A 22 14.53 -9.29 5.80
CA SER A 22 14.70 -10.55 5.07
C SER A 22 14.14 -10.47 3.66
N GLY A 23 13.18 -9.57 3.41
CA GLY A 23 12.61 -9.40 2.08
C GLY A 23 11.67 -8.20 2.00
N THR A 24 11.46 -7.73 0.77
CA THR A 24 10.50 -6.67 0.47
C THR A 24 9.71 -7.03 -0.78
N ALA A 25 8.45 -6.65 -0.80
CA ALA A 25 7.58 -6.79 -1.97
C ALA A 25 6.77 -5.50 -2.17
N CYS A 26 6.37 -5.21 -3.39
CA CYS A 26 5.48 -4.09 -3.71
C CYS A 26 4.40 -4.57 -4.68
N LEU A 27 3.15 -4.39 -4.28
CA LEU A 27 1.97 -4.75 -5.06
C LEU A 27 1.25 -3.47 -5.48
N ASN A 28 0.86 -3.36 -6.75
CA ASN A 28 0.13 -2.22 -7.29
C ASN A 28 -1.37 -2.29 -6.94
N VAL A 29 -1.66 -2.34 -5.64
CA VAL A 29 -2.99 -2.35 -5.03
C VAL A 29 -3.00 -1.36 -3.88
N GLY A 30 -3.93 -0.40 -3.90
CA GLY A 30 -4.11 0.63 -2.87
C GLY A 30 -5.47 1.32 -2.97
N GLY A 31 -5.77 2.23 -2.03
CA GLY A 31 -7.10 2.82 -1.88
C GLY A 31 -7.55 3.79 -2.99
N ARG A 32 -6.62 4.43 -3.71
CA ARG A 32 -6.87 5.43 -4.77
C ARG A 32 -6.84 4.85 -6.18
N LEU A 33 -6.83 3.53 -6.34
CA LEU A 33 -6.93 2.91 -7.67
C LEU A 33 -8.27 3.22 -8.34
N LEU A 34 -9.33 3.38 -7.54
CA LEU A 34 -10.63 3.89 -7.97
C LEU A 34 -10.92 5.15 -7.17
N GLU A 35 -10.95 6.28 -7.86
CA GLU A 35 -11.35 7.57 -7.29
C GLU A 35 -12.86 7.71 -7.49
N THR A 36 -13.55 8.16 -6.44
CA THR A 36 -15.01 8.27 -6.40
C THR A 36 -15.43 9.71 -6.12
N ASP A 37 -16.68 10.05 -6.43
CA ASP A 37 -17.32 11.22 -5.84
C ASP A 37 -17.93 10.88 -4.45
N ALA A 38 -18.46 11.90 -3.78
CA ALA A 38 -19.07 11.75 -2.45
C ALA A 38 -20.34 10.84 -2.44
N GLN A 39 -20.84 10.40 -3.60
CA GLN A 39 -21.94 9.46 -3.71
C GLN A 39 -21.45 8.05 -4.07
N GLY A 40 -20.12 7.83 -4.14
CA GLY A 40 -19.53 6.54 -4.45
C GLY A 40 -19.53 6.18 -5.93
N ARG A 41 -19.78 7.13 -6.84
CA ARG A 41 -19.62 6.88 -8.28
C ARG A 41 -18.16 7.02 -8.65
N VAL A 42 -17.63 6.08 -9.43
CA VAL A 42 -16.24 6.16 -9.89
C VAL A 42 -16.10 7.32 -10.87
N VAL A 43 -15.19 8.25 -10.57
CA VAL A 43 -14.83 9.36 -11.47
C VAL A 43 -13.63 8.99 -12.32
N TYR A 44 -12.71 8.18 -11.75
CA TYR A 44 -11.49 7.75 -12.41
C TYR A 44 -11.04 6.38 -11.91
N ALA A 45 -10.62 5.52 -12.84
CA ALA A 45 -9.99 4.24 -12.55
C ALA A 45 -8.57 4.25 -13.11
N HIS A 46 -7.58 4.03 -12.25
CA HIS A 46 -6.21 3.79 -12.67
C HIS A 46 -6.11 2.41 -13.32
N GLN A 47 -5.17 2.21 -14.24
CA GLN A 47 -5.01 0.94 -14.97
C GLN A 47 -5.00 -0.31 -14.07
N PRO A 48 -4.30 -0.35 -12.92
CA PRO A 48 -4.37 -1.49 -12.01
C PRO A 48 -5.77 -1.73 -11.45
N GLY A 49 -6.50 -0.66 -11.11
CA GLY A 49 -7.89 -0.74 -10.67
C GLY A 49 -8.80 -1.30 -11.77
N GLN A 50 -8.59 -0.89 -13.02
CA GLN A 50 -9.32 -1.42 -14.17
C GLN A 50 -9.06 -2.91 -14.38
N MET A 51 -7.82 -3.38 -14.24
CA MET A 51 -7.49 -4.81 -14.34
C MET A 51 -8.24 -5.65 -13.30
N ILE A 52 -8.40 -5.13 -12.08
CA ILE A 52 -9.15 -5.82 -11.02
C ILE A 52 -10.65 -5.81 -11.32
N ILE A 53 -11.17 -4.71 -11.86
CA ILE A 53 -12.56 -4.64 -12.32
C ILE A 53 -12.83 -5.67 -13.43
N ASP A 54 -11.91 -5.76 -14.40
CA ASP A 54 -12.03 -6.69 -15.52
C ASP A 54 -11.96 -8.16 -15.07
N GLU A 55 -11.16 -8.47 -14.06
CA GLU A 55 -11.13 -9.81 -13.44
C GLU A 55 -12.48 -10.16 -12.76
N VAL A 56 -13.08 -9.19 -12.06
CA VAL A 56 -14.30 -9.43 -11.27
C VAL A 56 -15.55 -9.46 -12.14
N PHE A 57 -15.65 -8.60 -13.14
CA PHE A 57 -16.87 -8.39 -13.93
C PHE A 57 -16.75 -8.71 -15.41
N GLY A 58 -15.54 -9.00 -15.90
CA GLY A 58 -15.25 -9.27 -17.29
C GLY A 58 -14.53 -8.12 -17.99
N SER A 59 -13.70 -8.48 -18.97
CA SER A 59 -12.85 -7.55 -19.72
C SER A 59 -13.66 -6.43 -20.40
N GLY A 60 -13.19 -5.19 -20.22
CA GLY A 60 -13.80 -4.00 -20.82
C GLY A 60 -14.97 -3.44 -20.02
N THR A 61 -15.14 -3.86 -18.76
CA THR A 61 -16.19 -3.33 -17.88
C THR A 61 -15.90 -1.86 -17.57
N ASP A 62 -16.86 -0.96 -17.83
CA ASP A 62 -16.71 0.45 -17.47
C ASP A 62 -16.81 0.64 -15.96
N ALA A 63 -15.68 1.04 -15.34
CA ALA A 63 -15.61 1.36 -13.92
C ALA A 63 -16.66 2.39 -13.47
N ARG A 64 -17.02 3.34 -14.34
CA ARG A 64 -17.99 4.41 -14.04
C ARG A 64 -19.43 3.92 -13.97
N ALA A 65 -19.71 2.74 -14.53
CA ALA A 65 -21.02 2.10 -14.48
C ALA A 65 -21.23 1.27 -13.21
N LEU A 66 -20.19 1.07 -12.40
CA LEU A 66 -20.27 0.25 -11.18
C LEU A 66 -21.07 0.97 -10.08
N ALA A 67 -22.01 0.25 -9.48
CA ALA A 67 -22.68 0.66 -8.26
C ALA A 67 -21.77 0.48 -7.03
N ALA A 68 -22.07 1.18 -5.93
CA ALA A 68 -21.31 1.08 -4.67
C ALA A 68 -21.18 -0.37 -4.16
N ALA A 69 -22.23 -1.20 -4.30
CA ALA A 69 -22.18 -2.62 -3.92
C ALA A 69 -21.17 -3.44 -4.77
N GLN A 70 -20.99 -3.07 -6.04
CA GLN A 70 -19.99 -3.69 -6.93
C GLN A 70 -18.58 -3.23 -6.56
N LEU A 71 -18.39 -1.98 -6.12
CA LEU A 71 -17.10 -1.54 -5.57
C LEU A 71 -16.70 -2.35 -4.33
N GLY A 72 -17.67 -2.76 -3.49
CA GLY A 72 -17.40 -3.71 -2.41
C GLY A 72 -16.84 -5.05 -2.89
N GLN A 73 -17.25 -5.55 -4.07
CA GLN A 73 -16.68 -6.78 -4.66
C GLN A 73 -15.25 -6.56 -5.14
N VAL A 74 -14.98 -5.41 -5.76
CA VAL A 74 -13.61 -5.02 -6.16
C VAL A 74 -12.70 -4.91 -4.94
N ALA A 75 -13.16 -4.26 -3.87
CA ALA A 75 -12.42 -4.12 -2.62
C ALA A 75 -12.10 -5.48 -1.97
N ARG A 76 -13.03 -6.43 -2.01
CA ARG A 76 -12.77 -7.82 -1.58
C ARG A 76 -11.69 -8.48 -2.41
N ARG A 77 -11.75 -8.36 -3.75
CA ARG A 77 -10.70 -8.89 -4.62
C ARG A 77 -9.34 -8.25 -4.34
N MET A 78 -9.30 -6.94 -4.10
CA MET A 78 -8.09 -6.22 -3.69
C MET A 78 -7.52 -6.74 -2.37
N ALA A 79 -8.37 -7.04 -1.38
CA ALA A 79 -7.96 -7.66 -0.13
C ALA A 79 -7.39 -9.07 -0.34
N ASP A 80 -8.01 -9.88 -1.20
CA ASP A 80 -7.50 -11.21 -1.58
C ASP A 80 -6.09 -11.09 -2.17
N LEU A 81 -5.87 -10.16 -3.11
CA LEU A 81 -4.56 -9.91 -3.73
C LEU A 81 -3.48 -9.54 -2.71
N ILE A 82 -3.84 -8.75 -1.69
CA ILE A 82 -2.91 -8.40 -0.60
C ILE A 82 -2.57 -9.66 0.21
N VAL A 83 -3.55 -10.48 0.56
CA VAL A 83 -3.34 -11.70 1.33
C VAL A 83 -2.57 -12.76 0.55
N GLU A 84 -2.78 -12.87 -0.76
CA GLU A 84 -2.02 -13.77 -1.64
C GLU A 84 -0.51 -13.52 -1.56
N VAL A 85 -0.10 -12.24 -1.46
CA VAL A 85 1.33 -11.87 -1.29
C VAL A 85 1.85 -12.32 0.07
N ILE A 86 1.04 -12.21 1.14
CA ILE A 86 1.39 -12.68 2.49
C ILE A 86 1.61 -14.19 2.49
N THR A 87 0.74 -14.95 1.81
CA THR A 87 0.80 -16.42 1.79
C THR A 87 1.73 -16.98 0.70
N GLY A 88 2.27 -16.14 -0.18
CA GLY A 88 3.08 -16.55 -1.34
C GLY A 88 2.30 -17.32 -2.43
N ALA A 89 0.96 -17.29 -2.40
CA ALA A 89 0.10 -18.06 -3.29
C ALA A 89 -0.57 -17.14 -4.33
N LEU A 90 0.24 -16.53 -5.18
CA LEU A 90 -0.20 -15.47 -6.10
C LEU A 90 -0.99 -16.02 -7.31
N SER A 91 -2.19 -15.48 -7.50
CA SER A 91 -2.96 -15.58 -8.74
C SER A 91 -2.23 -14.90 -9.92
N PRO A 92 -2.62 -15.21 -11.17
CA PRO A 92 -2.07 -14.52 -12.35
C PRO A 92 -2.22 -13.00 -12.29
N LEU A 93 -3.36 -12.51 -11.77
CA LEU A 93 -3.59 -11.09 -11.55
C LEU A 93 -2.59 -10.51 -10.54
N ALA A 94 -2.40 -11.14 -9.38
CA ALA A 94 -1.42 -10.69 -8.40
C ALA A 94 -0.01 -10.62 -9.00
N GLN A 95 0.40 -11.64 -9.76
CA GLN A 95 1.70 -11.65 -10.45
C GLN A 95 1.85 -10.47 -11.43
N SER A 96 0.80 -10.15 -12.18
CA SER A 96 0.80 -9.01 -13.11
C SER A 96 0.84 -7.64 -12.41
N LEU A 97 0.37 -7.57 -11.17
CA LEU A 97 0.32 -6.35 -10.35
C LEU A 97 1.55 -6.16 -9.46
N MET A 98 2.43 -7.16 -9.36
CA MET A 98 3.70 -7.04 -8.64
C MET A 98 4.61 -6.01 -9.33
N GLN A 99 5.21 -5.12 -8.53
CA GLN A 99 6.19 -4.13 -8.97
C GLN A 99 7.62 -4.56 -8.66
N THR A 100 7.79 -5.54 -7.77
CA THR A 100 9.09 -6.10 -7.37
C THR A 100 9.00 -7.62 -7.28
N GLY A 101 10.10 -8.28 -6.90
CA GLY A 101 10.09 -9.68 -6.52
C GLY A 101 9.19 -10.00 -5.31
N LEU A 102 9.02 -11.30 -5.07
CA LEU A 102 8.20 -11.85 -3.99
C LEU A 102 8.95 -11.86 -2.66
N LEU A 103 8.20 -12.04 -1.57
CA LEU A 103 8.78 -12.33 -0.26
C LEU A 103 9.42 -13.74 -0.26
N PRO A 104 10.47 -13.97 0.57
CA PRO A 104 11.01 -15.30 0.78
C PRO A 104 9.93 -16.29 1.25
N ALA A 105 9.86 -17.46 0.62
CA ALA A 105 8.81 -18.46 0.89
C ALA A 105 9.05 -19.28 2.17
N ASP A 106 10.28 -19.26 2.69
CA ASP A 106 10.74 -20.02 3.86
C ASP A 106 10.51 -19.31 5.19
N ILE A 107 10.07 -18.04 5.16
CA ILE A 107 9.87 -17.22 6.36
C ILE A 107 8.39 -16.89 6.50
N THR A 108 7.74 -17.48 7.50
CA THR A 108 6.35 -17.15 7.86
C THR A 108 6.34 -16.07 8.94
N PRO A 109 5.69 -14.91 8.73
CA PRO A 109 5.65 -13.86 9.74
C PRO A 109 4.72 -14.22 10.91
N GLU A 110 5.25 -14.20 12.13
CA GLU A 110 4.46 -14.41 13.37
C GLU A 110 3.52 -13.25 13.72
N VAL A 111 3.80 -12.06 13.19
CA VAL A 111 3.07 -10.81 13.44
C VAL A 111 2.97 -10.05 12.12
N ILE A 112 1.78 -9.54 11.83
CA ILE A 112 1.51 -8.67 10.69
C ILE A 112 1.09 -7.30 11.21
N THR A 113 1.61 -6.21 10.63
CA THR A 113 1.17 -4.85 10.92
C THR A 113 0.74 -4.15 9.65
N LEU A 114 -0.38 -3.43 9.71
CA LEU A 114 -0.87 -2.62 8.59
C LEU A 114 -0.62 -1.13 8.89
N SER A 115 -0.09 -0.41 7.91
CA SER A 115 0.12 1.05 7.94
C SER A 115 -0.41 1.71 6.67
N GLY A 116 -0.23 3.03 6.57
CA GLY A 116 -0.68 3.82 5.43
C GLY A 116 -2.14 4.26 5.55
N GLY A 117 -2.66 4.92 4.52
CA GLY A 117 -4.02 5.49 4.56
C GLY A 117 -5.10 4.42 4.74
N VAL A 118 -4.95 3.27 4.09
CA VAL A 118 -5.88 2.15 4.25
C VAL A 118 -5.64 1.42 5.57
N GLY A 119 -4.39 1.31 6.04
CA GLY A 119 -4.09 0.78 7.37
C GLY A 119 -4.71 1.62 8.51
N GLU A 120 -4.75 2.94 8.35
CA GLU A 120 -5.45 3.84 9.28
C GLU A 120 -6.97 3.63 9.24
N CYS A 121 -7.56 3.48 8.04
CA CYS A 121 -8.97 3.12 7.89
C CYS A 121 -9.30 1.74 8.47
N TYR A 122 -8.34 0.80 8.41
CA TYR A 122 -8.49 -0.53 9.00
C TYR A 122 -8.50 -0.46 10.52
N ARG A 123 -7.70 0.43 11.12
CA ARG A 123 -7.68 0.68 12.57
C ARG A 123 -8.92 1.45 13.06
N HIS A 124 -9.33 2.47 12.30
CA HIS A 124 -10.44 3.36 12.63
C HIS A 124 -11.37 3.44 11.41
N GLN A 125 -12.31 2.50 11.32
CA GLN A 125 -13.24 2.45 10.19
C GLN A 125 -14.11 3.71 10.14
N PRO A 126 -14.05 4.49 9.03
CA PRO A 126 -14.91 5.64 8.87
C PRO A 126 -16.37 5.20 8.65
N ALA A 127 -17.32 6.00 9.14
CA ALA A 127 -18.75 5.71 8.93
C ALA A 127 -19.18 5.88 7.47
N ASP A 128 -18.59 6.83 6.76
CA ASP A 128 -18.80 7.05 5.33
C ASP A 128 -17.71 6.33 4.52
N PRO A 129 -18.07 5.33 3.68
CA PRO A 129 -17.10 4.56 2.90
C PRO A 129 -16.44 5.34 1.77
N PHE A 130 -16.91 6.56 1.45
CA PHE A 130 -16.37 7.39 0.36
C PHE A 130 -15.82 8.74 0.86
N CYS A 131 -15.58 8.88 2.16
CA CYS A 131 -15.14 10.13 2.79
C CYS A 131 -13.80 10.68 2.25
N PHE A 132 -12.97 9.82 1.65
CA PHE A 132 -11.70 10.18 1.00
C PHE A 132 -11.78 10.28 -0.51
N SER A 133 -12.99 10.19 -1.10
CA SER A 133 -13.20 10.20 -2.56
C SER A 133 -12.43 9.08 -3.27
N ASP A 134 -12.31 7.92 -2.63
CA ASP A 134 -11.64 6.74 -3.14
C ASP A 134 -12.22 5.44 -2.56
N ILE A 135 -11.68 4.28 -2.95
CA ILE A 135 -12.11 2.95 -2.48
C ILE A 135 -11.38 2.49 -1.20
N GLY A 136 -10.50 3.31 -0.63
CA GLY A 136 -9.66 2.99 0.52
C GLY A 136 -10.42 2.48 1.74
N PRO A 137 -11.49 3.14 2.21
CA PRO A 137 -12.31 2.65 3.31
C PRO A 137 -12.99 1.30 3.04
N LEU A 138 -13.44 1.06 1.80
CA LEU A 138 -14.01 -0.23 1.40
C LEU A 138 -12.94 -1.32 1.41
N LEU A 139 -11.73 -1.02 0.93
CA LEU A 139 -10.59 -1.96 1.01
C LEU A 139 -10.23 -2.29 2.46
N ALA A 140 -10.20 -1.29 3.35
CA ALA A 140 -9.95 -1.50 4.76
C ALA A 140 -11.03 -2.39 5.41
N THR A 141 -12.30 -2.18 5.07
CA THR A 141 -13.42 -3.02 5.52
C THR A 141 -13.24 -4.45 5.00
N ALA A 142 -12.93 -4.61 3.72
CA ALA A 142 -12.70 -5.93 3.12
C ALA A 142 -11.53 -6.67 3.76
N LEU A 143 -10.41 -6.00 4.06
CA LEU A 143 -9.29 -6.58 4.81
C LEU A 143 -9.72 -7.00 6.22
N HIS A 144 -10.53 -6.19 6.90
CA HIS A 144 -11.00 -6.50 8.25
C HIS A 144 -11.90 -7.74 8.28
N GLU A 145 -12.71 -7.91 7.24
CA GLU A 145 -13.61 -9.06 7.07
C GLU A 145 -12.93 -10.28 6.45
N HIS A 146 -11.71 -10.15 5.90
CA HIS A 146 -11.05 -11.21 5.15
C HIS A 146 -10.74 -12.42 6.05
N PRO A 147 -11.26 -13.62 5.76
CA PRO A 147 -11.22 -14.77 6.67
C PRO A 147 -9.78 -15.18 7.03
N ARG A 148 -8.90 -15.34 6.04
CA ARG A 148 -7.50 -15.71 6.30
C ARG A 148 -6.72 -14.65 7.09
N LEU A 149 -7.00 -13.36 6.88
CA LEU A 149 -6.28 -12.30 7.57
C LEU A 149 -6.72 -12.22 9.04
N ARG A 150 -7.99 -12.51 9.33
CA ARG A 150 -8.52 -12.60 10.70
C ARG A 150 -7.94 -13.77 11.50
N GLU A 151 -7.50 -14.83 10.83
CA GLU A 151 -6.79 -15.96 11.44
C GLU A 151 -5.30 -15.64 11.69
N MET A 152 -4.76 -14.60 11.04
CA MET A 152 -3.38 -14.15 11.26
C MET A 152 -3.28 -13.20 12.45
N ASN A 153 -2.10 -13.15 13.07
CA ASN A 153 -1.82 -12.24 14.18
C ASN A 153 -1.55 -10.81 13.68
N VAL A 154 -2.63 -10.11 13.32
CA VAL A 154 -2.57 -8.68 12.95
C VAL A 154 -2.53 -7.83 14.21
N GLN A 155 -1.42 -7.12 14.40
CA GLN A 155 -1.18 -6.27 15.56
C GLN A 155 -1.17 -4.80 15.15
N PHE A 156 -1.57 -3.94 16.09
CA PHE A 156 -1.35 -2.51 15.98
C PHE A 156 -0.33 -2.10 17.03
N PRO A 157 0.78 -1.44 16.65
CA PRO A 157 1.69 -0.89 17.63
C PRO A 157 0.94 0.07 18.57
N ALA A 158 0.95 -0.22 19.88
CA ALA A 158 0.34 0.62 20.90
C ALA A 158 1.02 1.98 21.04
N GLN A 159 2.26 2.12 20.55
CA GLN A 159 3.02 3.35 20.57
C GLN A 159 3.24 3.89 19.15
N THR A 160 2.75 5.10 18.91
CA THR A 160 3.03 5.92 17.72
C THR A 160 4.44 6.50 17.76
N VAL A 161 5.45 5.70 18.09
CA VAL A 161 6.84 6.12 17.93
C VAL A 161 7.18 5.89 16.47
N ARG A 162 7.21 7.00 15.71
CA ARG A 162 7.68 7.09 14.33
C ARG A 162 8.81 6.10 14.06
N ALA A 163 8.48 4.99 13.38
CA ALA A 163 9.46 4.26 12.60
C ALA A 163 9.86 5.16 11.43
N THR A 164 10.75 6.11 11.70
CA THR A 164 11.51 6.75 10.65
C THR A 164 12.37 5.64 10.08
N VAL A 165 12.03 5.15 8.89
CA VAL A 165 13.01 4.49 8.04
C VAL A 165 14.06 5.57 7.77
N ILE A 166 15.11 5.61 8.59
CA ILE A 166 16.34 6.29 8.20
C ILE A 166 16.93 5.40 7.12
N GLY A 167 16.52 5.70 5.87
CA GLY A 167 17.22 5.23 4.70
C GLY A 167 18.71 5.52 4.89
N ALA A 168 19.51 4.49 4.68
CA ALA A 168 20.95 4.55 4.78
C ALA A 168 21.51 5.77 4.04
N GLY A 169 22.27 6.58 4.77
CA GLY A 169 23.10 7.64 4.23
C GLY A 169 24.00 8.18 5.33
N PRO A 170 25.20 7.61 5.57
CA PRO A 170 26.19 8.31 6.36
C PRO A 170 26.72 9.50 5.53
N ILE A 171 26.09 10.67 5.65
CA ILE A 171 26.74 11.92 5.28
C ILE A 171 27.70 12.26 6.43
N ARG A 172 28.95 11.83 6.24
CA ARG A 172 30.09 12.29 7.02
C ARG A 172 30.55 13.62 6.41
N SER A 173 29.97 14.74 6.82
CA SER A 173 30.53 16.06 6.49
C SER A 173 31.67 16.38 7.46
N ARG A 174 32.84 15.82 7.19
CA ARG A 174 34.12 16.41 7.61
C ARG A 174 34.81 16.86 6.33
N PHE A 175 34.76 18.17 6.06
CA PHE A 175 35.68 18.81 5.10
C PHE A 175 37.12 18.44 5.52
N PRO A 176 38.04 18.15 4.58
CA PRO A 176 38.45 19.12 3.57
C PRO A 176 38.61 18.60 2.13
N ALA A 177 38.56 19.58 1.22
CA ALA A 177 39.17 19.74 -0.10
C ALA A 177 39.72 18.53 -0.90
N VAL A 178 39.33 18.49 -2.18
CA VAL A 178 40.16 18.46 -3.40
C VAL A 178 39.60 17.51 -4.48
N LEU A 179 39.24 18.16 -5.60
CA LEU A 179 39.25 17.79 -7.03
C LEU A 179 38.81 16.39 -7.54
N SER A 180 37.96 16.51 -8.56
CA SER A 180 37.96 15.81 -9.86
C SER A 180 37.03 14.60 -10.07
N GLY A 181 36.19 14.75 -11.10
CA GLY A 181 35.82 13.71 -12.06
C GLY A 181 34.82 12.65 -11.59
N TRP A 182 33.69 12.53 -12.29
CA TRP A 182 33.18 11.33 -12.96
C TRP A 182 31.65 11.42 -13.15
N LYS A 183 31.25 11.09 -14.38
CA LYS A 183 29.91 11.20 -14.98
C LYS A 183 28.98 10.04 -14.56
N THR A 184 27.72 10.18 -14.99
CA THR A 184 26.62 9.19 -15.12
C THR A 184 25.75 9.03 -13.87
N SER A 185 24.43 8.90 -13.92
CA SER A 185 23.43 8.87 -15.00
C SER A 185 22.06 9.21 -14.39
N ASN A 186 21.16 9.76 -15.21
CA ASN A 186 19.79 10.13 -14.84
C ASN A 186 18.95 8.93 -14.37
N CYS A 187 18.35 9.04 -13.18
CA CYS A 187 17.07 8.40 -12.88
C CYS A 187 16.13 9.47 -12.30
N ARG A 188 15.24 9.97 -13.16
CA ARG A 188 14.14 10.85 -12.79
C ARG A 188 12.94 9.97 -12.45
N CYS A 189 12.68 9.77 -11.16
CA CYS A 189 11.34 9.42 -10.70
C CYS A 189 10.81 10.62 -9.91
N ALA A 190 10.08 11.48 -10.60
CA ALA A 190 9.46 12.66 -10.04
C ALA A 190 8.01 12.31 -9.66
N THR A 191 7.69 12.40 -8.37
CA THR A 191 6.45 12.96 -7.78
C THR A 191 6.12 12.30 -6.43
N CYS A 192 6.87 12.69 -5.39
CA CYS A 192 6.36 12.65 -4.03
C CYS A 192 6.62 14.03 -3.41
N ARG A 193 5.75 14.99 -3.71
CA ARG A 193 5.86 16.37 -3.21
C ARG A 193 4.90 16.54 -2.03
N TRP A 194 5.29 16.03 -0.87
CA TRP A 194 4.61 16.35 0.40
C TRP A 194 4.97 17.79 0.81
N ARG A 195 4.00 18.70 0.73
CA ARG A 195 4.09 20.04 1.32
C ARG A 195 4.02 19.91 2.85
N SER A 196 5.13 20.10 3.55
CA SER A 196 5.11 20.36 4.99
C SER A 196 4.71 21.81 5.25
N ARG A 197 3.59 22.02 5.95
CA ARG A 197 3.28 23.32 6.58
C ARG A 197 4.23 23.49 7.76
N ARG A 198 5.05 24.54 7.74
CA ARG A 198 5.84 24.97 8.90
C ARG A 198 4.88 25.55 9.95
N MET A 199 4.84 24.95 11.13
CA MET A 199 4.40 25.63 12.35
C MET A 199 5.63 26.26 12.98
N THR A 200 5.58 27.57 13.22
CA THR A 200 6.58 28.35 13.95
C THR A 200 6.40 28.19 15.47
N PRO A 201 7.48 28.27 16.27
CA PRO A 201 7.42 28.11 17.72
C PRO A 201 6.88 29.36 18.42
N ILE A 202 6.18 29.15 19.53
CA ILE A 202 5.84 30.16 20.53
C ILE A 202 7.01 30.17 21.54
N TRP A 203 7.50 31.37 21.86
CA TRP A 203 8.61 31.62 22.79
C TRP A 203 8.32 31.14 24.21
#